data_AF-A0AAW1ISN0-F1
#
_entry.id   AF-A0AAW1ISN0-F1
#
_cell.length_a   1.000
_cell.length_b   1.000
_cell.length_c   1.000
_cell.angle_alpha   90.00
_cell.angle_beta   90.00
_cell.angle_gamma   90.00
#
_symmetry.space_group_name_H-M   'P 1'
#
loop_
_entity.id
_entity.type
_entity.pdbx_description
1 polymer ?
#
loop_
_entity_poly.entity_id
_entity_poly.type
_entity_poly.pdbx_seq_one_letter_code
_entity_poly.pdbx_strand_id
1 'polypeptide(L)'
;MQHYALFLQSFTYNIKYKNTKLHTNADALSRLPVNQTNEYNYDVTDRFEIFQIETLPITLHVLAKETGKDPQLKILLEGLRAGKFEIFQIETLPITLHVLAKETGKDPQLKILLEGLRAGKQVDARSRFNIPQIEFCLQNGCMFRQHMAVIPESLRKRVLDELHSAHFGMVKMKLLARGHCWWPGISYDIEELCKNCVNCLMKGRESKFEITFTRINGNLDVYKKD
;
A
#
# COMPACT_ATOMS: atom_id res chain seq x y z
N MET A 1 15.30 -12.45 -11.41
CA MET A 1 16.45 -11.53 -11.26
C MET A 1 17.80 -12.18 -11.57
N GLN A 2 18.03 -13.47 -11.28
CA GLN A 2 19.34 -14.13 -11.50
C GLN A 2 19.75 -14.26 -12.99
N HIS A 3 18.80 -14.45 -13.91
CA HIS A 3 19.11 -14.58 -15.35
C HIS A 3 19.70 -13.31 -16.00
N TYR A 4 19.23 -12.12 -15.60
CA TYR A 4 19.77 -10.87 -16.12
C TYR A 4 21.13 -10.53 -15.53
N ALA A 5 21.40 -10.93 -14.29
CA ALA A 5 22.71 -10.71 -13.66
C ALA A 5 23.83 -11.44 -14.43
N LEU A 6 23.59 -12.69 -14.85
CA LEU A 6 24.54 -13.47 -15.67
C LEU A 6 24.77 -12.86 -17.05
N PHE A 7 23.71 -12.37 -17.70
CA PHE A 7 23.82 -11.69 -19.00
C PHE A 7 24.57 -10.36 -18.91
N LEU A 8 24.33 -9.58 -17.86
CA LEU A 8 25.00 -8.29 -17.68
C LEU A 8 26.47 -8.44 -17.24
N GLN A 9 26.83 -9.56 -16.62
CA GLN A 9 28.20 -9.84 -16.19
C GLN A 9 29.19 -9.94 -17.36
N SER A 10 28.73 -10.24 -18.59
CA SER A 10 29.60 -10.34 -19.78
C SER A 10 30.01 -8.99 -20.38
N PHE A 11 29.58 -7.86 -19.81
CA PHE A 11 29.87 -6.53 -20.36
C PHE A 11 30.71 -5.69 -19.39
N THR A 12 31.57 -4.85 -19.95
CA THR A 12 32.37 -3.88 -19.20
C THR A 12 31.64 -2.55 -19.16
N TYR A 13 31.36 -2.03 -17.96
CA TYR A 13 30.62 -0.77 -17.79
C TYR A 13 31.50 0.38 -17.34
N ASN A 14 31.22 1.57 -17.87
CA ASN A 14 31.72 2.84 -17.34
C ASN A 14 30.55 3.60 -16.71
N ILE A 15 30.48 3.60 -15.39
CA ILE A 15 29.39 4.25 -14.66
C ILE A 15 29.74 5.72 -14.47
N LYS A 16 28.92 6.61 -15.06
CA LYS A 16 29.04 8.06 -14.87
C LYS A 16 27.83 8.58 -14.12
N TYR A 17 28.06 9.36 -13.08
CA TYR A 17 27.00 10.09 -12.42
C TYR A 17 26.41 11.14 -13.37
N LYS A 18 25.08 11.19 -13.46
CA LYS A 18 24.34 12.22 -14.17
C LYS A 18 23.27 12.76 -13.22
N ASN A 19 23.13 14.09 -13.20
CA ASN A 19 22.13 14.74 -12.35
C ASN A 19 20.71 14.39 -12.85
N THR A 20 19.79 14.09 -11.94
CA THR A 20 18.40 13.72 -12.25
C THR A 20 17.68 14.72 -13.17
N LYS A 21 17.98 16.02 -13.06
CA LYS A 21 17.42 17.05 -13.96
C LYS A 21 17.81 16.86 -15.43
N LEU A 22 18.89 16.12 -15.69
CA LEU A 22 19.41 15.82 -17.02
C LEU A 22 18.99 14.41 -17.50
N HIS A 23 18.15 13.68 -16.76
CA HIS A 23 17.63 12.36 -17.11
C HIS A 23 16.37 12.45 -17.99
N THR A 24 16.32 13.41 -18.90
CA THR A 24 15.12 13.71 -19.71
C THR A 24 14.67 12.54 -20.59
N ASN A 25 15.61 11.71 -21.03
CA ASN A 25 15.36 10.53 -21.86
C ASN A 25 14.80 9.32 -21.09
N ALA A 26 15.09 9.19 -19.79
CA ALA A 26 14.57 8.09 -18.98
C ALA A 26 13.11 8.35 -18.56
N ASP A 27 12.77 9.61 -18.30
CA ASP A 27 11.43 10.01 -17.86
C ASP A 27 10.41 9.97 -19.01
N ALA A 28 10.82 10.36 -20.23
CA ALA A 28 9.96 10.44 -21.40
C ALA A 28 9.37 9.09 -21.89
N LEU A 29 10.13 8.00 -21.80
CA LEU A 29 9.66 6.67 -22.22
C LEU A 29 8.66 6.05 -21.25
N SER A 30 8.72 6.41 -19.96
CA SER A 30 7.77 5.93 -18.95
C SER A 30 6.43 6.69 -18.94
N ARG A 31 6.40 7.87 -19.58
CA ARG A 31 5.26 8.82 -19.55
C ARG A 31 4.63 9.05 -20.92
N LEU A 32 5.00 8.26 -21.94
CA LEU A 32 4.40 8.41 -23.26
C LEU A 32 2.89 8.12 -23.16
N PRO A 33 2.00 9.05 -23.55
CA PRO A 33 0.57 8.82 -23.46
C PRO A 33 0.20 7.65 -24.37
N VAL A 34 -0.28 6.56 -23.79
CA VAL A 34 -0.90 5.46 -24.53
C VAL A 34 -2.39 5.76 -24.63
N ASN A 35 -2.99 5.53 -25.80
CA ASN A 35 -4.44 5.60 -25.98
C ASN A 35 -5.09 4.53 -25.08
N GLN A 36 -5.50 4.92 -23.87
CA GLN A 36 -6.17 4.03 -22.93
C GLN A 36 -7.62 3.86 -23.36
N THR A 37 -7.97 2.68 -23.86
CA THR A 37 -9.34 2.19 -23.78
C THR A 37 -9.61 1.86 -22.31
N ASN A 38 -10.66 2.45 -21.72
CA ASN A 38 -11.04 2.26 -20.32
C ASN A 38 -11.10 0.78 -19.92
N GLU A 39 -10.07 0.30 -19.23
CA GLU A 39 -10.11 -0.88 -18.38
C GLU A 39 -9.34 -0.55 -17.09
N TYR A 40 -10.04 -0.70 -15.97
CA TYR A 40 -9.65 -0.56 -14.56
C TYR A 40 -8.20 -0.10 -14.27
N ASN A 41 -8.08 1.03 -13.59
CA ASN A 41 -6.81 1.65 -13.19
C ASN A 41 -6.21 0.88 -11.98
N TYR A 42 -5.60 -0.28 -12.25
CA TYR A 42 -4.78 -1.02 -11.28
C TYR A 42 -3.52 -0.21 -10.95
N ASP A 43 -3.16 -0.08 -9.67
CA ASP A 43 -1.89 0.57 -9.26
C ASP A 43 -0.71 -0.23 -9.84
N VAL A 44 0.46 0.39 -10.04
CA VAL A 44 1.65 -0.27 -10.60
C VAL A 44 2.05 -1.48 -9.75
N THR A 45 1.78 -1.40 -8.45
CA THR A 45 1.95 -2.49 -7.48
C THR A 45 0.99 -3.65 -7.75
N ASP A 46 -0.30 -3.36 -7.99
CA ASP A 46 -1.32 -4.37 -8.29
C ASP A 46 -0.97 -5.12 -9.59
N ARG A 47 -0.47 -4.38 -10.60
CA ARG A 47 -0.02 -4.98 -11.87
C ARG A 47 1.18 -5.91 -11.68
N PHE A 48 2.10 -5.56 -10.77
CA PHE A 48 3.27 -6.38 -10.48
C PHE A 48 2.90 -7.67 -9.71
N GLU A 49 1.96 -7.58 -8.77
CA GLU A 49 1.47 -8.73 -8.01
C GLU A 49 0.66 -9.69 -8.90
N ILE A 50 -0.24 -9.17 -9.74
CA ILE A 50 -1.02 -9.97 -10.69
C ILE A 50 -0.09 -10.68 -11.68
N PHE A 51 0.91 -9.98 -12.22
CA PHE A 51 1.86 -10.56 -13.18
C PHE A 51 2.72 -11.66 -12.55
N GLN A 52 3.11 -11.53 -11.27
CA GLN A 52 3.80 -12.61 -10.57
C GLN A 52 2.94 -13.86 -10.47
N ILE A 53 1.66 -13.72 -10.13
CA ILE A 53 0.72 -14.85 -10.01
C ILE A 53 0.55 -15.57 -11.36
N GLU A 54 0.41 -14.83 -12.47
CA GLU A 54 0.26 -15.42 -13.81
C GLU A 54 1.54 -16.11 -14.33
N THR A 55 2.71 -15.70 -13.85
CA THR A 55 3.99 -16.33 -14.19
C THR A 55 4.35 -17.55 -13.34
N LEU A 56 3.53 -17.91 -12.34
CA LEU A 56 3.76 -19.11 -11.56
C LEU A 56 3.44 -20.35 -12.42
N PRO A 57 4.31 -21.38 -12.41
CA PRO A 57 4.08 -22.63 -13.15
C PRO A 57 2.95 -23.50 -12.58
N ILE A 58 2.15 -22.96 -11.65
CA ILE A 58 1.04 -23.64 -10.96
C ILE A 58 -0.24 -22.87 -11.24
N THR A 59 -1.21 -23.58 -11.83
CA THR A 59 -2.54 -23.04 -12.11
C THR A 59 -3.40 -23.00 -10.84
N LEU A 60 -4.29 -22.02 -10.75
CA LEU A 60 -5.19 -21.83 -9.59
C LEU A 60 -6.01 -23.09 -9.24
N HIS A 61 -6.45 -23.85 -10.25
CA HIS A 61 -7.17 -25.10 -10.08
C HIS A 61 -6.31 -26.20 -9.42
N VAL A 62 -5.04 -26.31 -9.80
CA VAL A 62 -4.10 -27.27 -9.21
C VAL A 62 -3.84 -26.87 -7.76
N LEU A 63 -3.60 -25.59 -7.51
CA LEU A 63 -3.41 -25.06 -6.16
C LEU A 63 -4.60 -25.39 -5.26
N ALA A 64 -5.83 -25.07 -5.69
CA ALA A 64 -7.03 -25.34 -4.90
C ALA A 64 -7.22 -26.84 -4.57
N LYS A 65 -6.93 -27.73 -5.52
CA LYS A 65 -7.01 -29.18 -5.33
C LYS A 65 -5.97 -29.69 -4.34
N GLU A 66 -4.73 -29.23 -4.44
CA GLU A 66 -3.65 -29.67 -3.55
C GLU A 66 -3.79 -29.05 -2.15
N THR A 67 -4.20 -27.78 -2.03
CA THR A 67 -4.50 -27.13 -0.74
C THR A 67 -5.61 -27.86 0.02
N GLY A 68 -6.62 -28.41 -0.68
CA GLY A 68 -7.69 -29.18 -0.04
C GLY A 68 -7.28 -30.56 0.49
N LYS A 69 -6.15 -31.11 0.01
CA LYS A 69 -5.60 -32.39 0.50
C LYS A 69 -4.68 -32.22 1.70
N ASP A 70 -4.08 -31.03 1.85
CA ASP A 70 -3.15 -30.75 2.93
C ASP A 70 -3.89 -30.73 4.29
N PRO A 71 -3.48 -31.55 5.27
CA PRO A 71 -4.18 -31.68 6.54
C PRO A 71 -4.10 -30.43 7.43
N GLN A 72 -3.09 -29.57 7.26
CA GLN A 72 -2.99 -28.30 7.98
C GLN A 72 -3.84 -27.21 7.30
N LEU A 73 -3.75 -27.11 5.97
CA LEU A 73 -4.48 -26.09 5.21
C LEU A 73 -5.97 -26.40 5.08
N LYS A 74 -6.38 -27.67 5.13
CA LYS A 74 -7.79 -28.07 5.11
C LYS A 74 -8.57 -27.51 6.30
N ILE A 75 -7.97 -27.50 7.49
CA ILE A 75 -8.56 -26.91 8.70
C ILE A 75 -8.77 -25.40 8.50
N LEU A 76 -7.76 -24.73 7.93
CA LEU A 76 -7.85 -23.31 7.55
C LEU A 76 -8.95 -23.07 6.50
N LEU A 77 -9.02 -23.91 5.47
CA LEU A 77 -10.00 -23.79 4.39
C LEU A 77 -11.43 -24.00 4.90
N GLU A 78 -11.63 -24.97 5.79
CA GLU A 78 -12.90 -25.25 6.45
C GLU A 78 -13.31 -24.12 7.39
N GLY A 79 -12.38 -23.60 8.20
CA GLY A 79 -12.69 -22.45 9.05
C GLY A 79 -12.92 -21.16 8.26
N LEU A 80 -12.26 -20.95 7.11
CA LEU A 80 -12.50 -19.79 6.23
C LEU A 80 -13.88 -19.91 5.57
N ARG A 81 -14.25 -21.10 5.10
CA ARG A 81 -15.58 -21.39 4.56
C ARG A 81 -16.69 -21.28 5.61
N ALA A 82 -16.40 -21.66 6.84
CA ALA A 82 -17.31 -21.53 7.97
C ALA A 82 -17.36 -20.12 8.56
N GLY A 83 -16.56 -19.17 8.05
CA GLY A 83 -16.48 -17.80 8.58
C GLY A 83 -15.93 -17.72 10.01
N LYS A 84 -15.20 -18.75 10.47
CA LYS A 84 -14.65 -18.86 11.83
C LYS A 84 -13.29 -18.20 12.02
N PHE A 85 -12.63 -17.78 10.94
CA PHE A 85 -11.45 -16.92 11.05
C PHE A 85 -11.89 -15.47 11.04
N GLU A 86 -11.85 -14.87 12.21
CA GLU A 86 -11.91 -13.43 12.33
C GLU A 86 -10.71 -12.83 11.59
N ILE A 87 -10.92 -11.80 10.77
CA ILE A 87 -9.83 -11.01 10.20
C ILE A 87 -9.06 -10.39 11.37
N PHE A 88 -7.92 -11.00 11.75
CA PHE A 88 -7.05 -10.60 12.87
C PHE A 88 -6.34 -9.24 12.65
N GLN A 89 -6.63 -8.53 11.57
CA GLN A 89 -5.84 -7.39 11.12
C GLN A 89 -6.03 -6.12 11.97
N ILE A 90 -7.00 -6.07 12.88
CA ILE A 90 -7.26 -4.89 13.73
C ILE A 90 -6.31 -4.77 14.93
N GLU A 91 -5.60 -5.83 15.34
CA GLU A 91 -4.64 -5.72 16.46
C GLU A 91 -3.52 -4.69 16.22
N THR A 92 -3.26 -4.40 14.95
CA THR A 92 -2.24 -3.42 14.52
C THR A 92 -2.74 -1.98 14.49
N LEU A 93 -4.06 -1.74 14.61
CA LEU A 93 -4.62 -0.40 14.74
C LEU A 93 -4.75 -0.03 16.21
N PRO A 94 -4.55 1.25 16.58
CA PRO A 94 -4.68 1.73 17.96
C PRO A 94 -6.16 1.80 18.42
N ILE A 95 -7.07 1.07 17.76
CA ILE A 95 -8.52 1.12 17.99
C ILE A 95 -8.99 -0.29 18.32
N THR A 96 -9.61 -0.45 19.48
CA THR A 96 -10.26 -1.70 19.86
C THR A 96 -11.50 -1.96 19.01
N LEU A 97 -11.72 -3.21 18.61
CA LEU A 97 -12.91 -3.69 17.88
C LEU A 97 -14.22 -3.15 18.44
N HIS A 98 -14.39 -3.18 19.77
CA HIS A 98 -15.60 -2.70 20.43
C HIS A 98 -15.87 -1.21 20.17
N VAL A 99 -14.82 -0.38 20.19
CA VAL A 99 -14.93 1.06 19.90
C VAL A 99 -15.28 1.26 18.43
N LEU A 100 -14.61 0.54 17.52
CA LEU A 100 -14.89 0.63 16.10
C LEU A 100 -16.33 0.22 15.77
N ALA A 101 -16.83 -0.88 16.33
CA ALA A 101 -18.20 -1.33 16.12
C ALA A 101 -19.23 -0.30 16.61
N LYS A 102 -18.99 0.28 17.80
CA LYS A 102 -19.86 1.30 18.38
C LYS A 102 -19.91 2.57 17.53
N GLU A 103 -18.76 3.04 17.06
CA GLU A 103 -18.67 4.27 16.25
C GLU A 103 -19.18 4.05 14.83
N THR A 104 -18.93 2.88 14.23
CA THR A 104 -19.50 2.49 12.92
C THR A 104 -21.03 2.52 12.93
N GLY A 105 -21.66 2.11 14.05
CA GLY A 105 -23.12 2.16 14.19
C GLY A 105 -23.71 3.56 14.34
N LYS A 106 -22.91 4.54 14.77
CA LYS A 106 -23.33 5.94 14.91
C LYS A 106 -23.14 6.74 13.63
N ASP A 107 -22.19 6.34 12.79
CA ASP A 107 -21.84 7.06 11.57
C ASP A 107 -23.02 7.03 10.56
N PRO A 108 -23.62 8.19 10.22
CA PRO A 108 -24.79 8.26 9.35
C PRO A 108 -24.50 7.82 7.92
N GLN A 109 -23.25 8.00 7.43
CA GLN A 109 -22.86 7.57 6.08
C GLN A 109 -22.74 6.05 6.01
N LEU A 110 -22.17 5.45 7.06
CA LEU A 110 -21.96 4.00 7.13
C LEU A 110 -23.22 3.23 7.51
N LYS A 111 -24.18 3.86 8.19
CA LYS A 111 -25.41 3.22 8.68
C LYS A 111 -26.22 2.56 7.55
N ILE A 112 -26.41 3.27 6.44
CA ILE A 112 -27.18 2.75 5.29
C ILE A 112 -26.53 1.49 4.73
N LEU A 113 -25.21 1.52 4.56
CA LEU A 113 -24.43 0.39 4.06
C LEU A 113 -24.44 -0.77 5.05
N LEU A 114 -24.31 -0.49 6.34
CA LEU A 114 -24.30 -1.47 7.42
C LEU A 114 -25.65 -2.21 7.53
N GLU A 115 -26.77 -1.49 7.43
CA GLU A 115 -28.11 -2.09 7.40
C GLU A 115 -28.33 -2.93 6.13
N GLY A 116 -27.87 -2.44 4.98
CA GLY A 116 -27.94 -3.18 3.71
C GLY A 116 -27.14 -4.49 3.74
N LEU A 117 -25.92 -4.45 4.29
CA LEU A 117 -25.08 -5.64 4.46
C LEU A 117 -25.69 -6.64 5.44
N ARG A 118 -26.28 -6.18 6.56
CA ARG A 118 -26.99 -7.04 7.51
C ARG A 118 -28.23 -7.70 6.90
N ALA A 119 -28.97 -6.96 6.08
CA ALA A 119 -30.20 -7.45 5.45
C ALA A 119 -29.94 -8.25 4.16
N GLY A 120 -28.69 -8.34 3.70
CA GLY A 120 -28.32 -8.97 2.43
C GLY A 120 -28.93 -8.27 1.20
N LYS A 121 -29.28 -6.98 1.31
CA LYS A 121 -29.90 -6.20 0.23
C LYS A 121 -28.84 -5.45 -0.57
N GLN A 122 -29.08 -5.28 -1.86
CA GLN A 122 -28.25 -4.42 -2.69
C GLN A 122 -28.48 -2.96 -2.31
N VAL A 123 -27.40 -2.25 -2.01
CA VAL A 123 -27.39 -0.82 -1.63
C VAL A 123 -27.01 0.01 -2.86
N ASP A 124 -27.55 1.22 -2.96
CA ASP A 124 -27.20 2.17 -4.02
C ASP A 124 -25.70 2.50 -4.05
N ALA A 125 -25.17 2.73 -5.25
CA ALA A 125 -23.75 3.02 -5.45
C ALA A 125 -23.29 4.28 -4.68
N ARG A 126 -24.14 5.31 -4.59
CA ARG A 126 -23.83 6.56 -3.86
C ARG A 126 -23.59 6.31 -2.38
N SER A 127 -24.41 5.47 -1.77
CA SER A 127 -24.29 5.07 -0.36
C SER A 127 -23.15 4.07 -0.11
N ARG A 128 -22.48 3.61 -1.18
CA ARG A 128 -21.30 2.74 -1.17
C ARG A 128 -20.03 3.44 -1.65
N PHE A 129 -20.02 4.77 -1.68
CA PHE A 129 -18.86 5.53 -2.16
C PHE A 129 -18.44 5.18 -3.59
N ASN A 130 -19.40 4.73 -4.42
CA ASN A 130 -19.20 4.19 -5.77
C ASN A 130 -18.32 2.93 -5.85
N ILE A 131 -18.23 2.16 -4.76
CA ILE A 131 -17.45 0.92 -4.68
C ILE A 131 -18.38 -0.30 -4.70
N PRO A 132 -18.08 -1.37 -5.47
CA PRO A 132 -18.87 -2.60 -5.49
C PRO A 132 -19.19 -3.16 -4.08
N GLN A 133 -20.44 -3.57 -3.85
CA GLN A 133 -20.86 -4.07 -2.54
C GLN A 133 -20.10 -5.33 -2.10
N ILE A 134 -19.65 -6.16 -3.06
CA ILE A 134 -18.87 -7.37 -2.81
C ILE A 134 -17.52 -7.10 -2.14
N GLU A 135 -17.00 -5.88 -2.23
CA GLU A 135 -15.77 -5.50 -1.52
C GLU A 135 -16.00 -5.27 -0.03
N PHE A 136 -17.24 -5.12 0.42
CA PHE A 136 -17.55 -4.87 1.82
C PHE A 136 -17.98 -6.13 2.54
N CYS A 137 -17.44 -6.33 3.74
CA CYS A 137 -17.89 -7.37 4.65
C CYS A 137 -18.13 -6.81 6.05
N LEU A 138 -18.98 -7.50 6.80
CA LEU A 138 -19.33 -7.15 8.17
C LEU A 138 -18.85 -8.27 9.10
N GLN A 139 -18.08 -7.90 10.12
CA GLN A 139 -17.57 -8.84 11.12
C GLN A 139 -17.60 -8.17 12.48
N ASN A 140 -18.21 -8.83 13.48
CA ASN A 140 -18.28 -8.33 14.86
C ASN A 140 -18.82 -6.88 14.98
N GLY A 141 -19.77 -6.51 14.12
CA GLY A 141 -20.32 -5.15 14.05
C GLY A 141 -19.39 -4.09 13.47
N CYS A 142 -18.18 -4.48 13.07
CA CYS A 142 -17.25 -3.65 12.31
C CYS A 142 -17.43 -3.90 10.82
N MET A 143 -17.26 -2.85 10.02
CA MET A 143 -17.28 -2.94 8.58
C MET A 143 -15.87 -2.94 8.04
N PHE A 144 -15.63 -3.77 7.03
CA PHE A 144 -14.35 -3.92 6.37
C PHE A 144 -14.54 -3.75 4.87
N ARG A 145 -13.50 -3.23 4.23
CA ARG A 145 -13.35 -3.25 2.78
C ARG A 145 -12.18 -4.17 2.45
N GLN A 146 -12.47 -5.30 1.82
CA GLN A 146 -11.54 -6.41 1.66
C GLN A 146 -10.97 -6.83 3.02
N HIS A 147 -9.73 -6.45 3.32
CA HIS A 147 -9.04 -6.77 4.56
C HIS A 147 -8.85 -5.54 5.47
N MET A 148 -9.16 -4.33 4.97
CA MET A 148 -8.98 -3.07 5.68
C MET A 148 -10.20 -2.72 6.52
N ALA A 149 -9.99 -2.23 7.74
CA ALA A 149 -11.07 -1.70 8.58
C ALA A 149 -11.61 -0.38 8.02
N VAL A 150 -12.94 -0.28 7.85
CA VAL A 150 -13.57 0.99 7.46
C VAL A 150 -13.66 1.90 8.68
N ILE A 151 -13.04 3.07 8.61
CA ILE A 151 -12.94 3.99 9.76
C ILE A 151 -14.05 5.04 9.71
N PRO A 152 -14.93 5.11 10.73
CA PRO A 152 -15.97 6.14 10.82
C PRO A 152 -15.36 7.51 11.05
N GLU A 153 -16.08 8.56 10.67
CA GLU A 153 -15.59 9.95 10.70
C GLU A 153 -15.01 10.37 12.06
N SER A 154 -15.64 9.95 13.17
CA SER A 154 -15.20 10.25 14.53
C SER A 154 -13.81 9.70 14.88
N LEU A 155 -13.37 8.63 14.23
CA LEU A 155 -12.10 7.95 14.52
C LEU A 155 -10.98 8.31 13.55
N ARG A 156 -11.28 8.95 12.41
CA ARG A 156 -10.29 9.28 11.37
C ARG A 156 -9.10 10.07 11.90
N LYS A 157 -9.37 11.10 12.72
CA LYS A 157 -8.31 11.94 13.31
C LYS A 157 -7.32 11.13 14.15
N ARG A 158 -7.83 10.23 15.00
CA ARG A 158 -6.99 9.39 15.86
C ARG A 158 -6.12 8.43 15.05
N VAL A 159 -6.66 7.86 13.96
CA VAL A 159 -5.88 7.00 13.05
C VAL A 159 -4.80 7.81 12.32
N LEU A 160 -5.14 9.01 11.85
CA LEU A 160 -4.20 9.91 11.19
C LEU A 160 -3.05 10.32 12.10
N ASP A 161 -3.35 10.70 13.36
CA ASP A 161 -2.34 11.04 14.36
C ASP A 161 -1.37 9.88 14.61
N GLU A 162 -1.88 8.65 14.68
CA GLU A 162 -1.05 7.45 14.86
C GLU A 162 -0.16 7.17 13.65
N LEU A 163 -0.75 7.20 12.43
CA LEU A 163 0.01 7.03 11.18
C LEU A 163 1.11 8.10 11.04
N HIS A 164 0.90 9.27 11.64
CA HIS A 164 1.79 10.41 11.60
C HIS A 164 2.79 10.49 12.77
N SER A 165 2.65 9.65 13.79
CA SER A 165 3.45 9.69 15.03
C SER A 165 4.97 9.73 14.81
N ALA A 166 5.49 8.98 13.84
CA ALA A 166 6.91 8.96 13.49
C ALA A 166 7.32 9.98 12.41
N HIS A 167 6.39 10.84 11.98
CA HIS A 167 6.54 11.75 10.83
C HIS A 167 7.03 11.03 9.58
N PHE A 168 6.42 9.88 9.28
CA PHE A 168 6.68 9.15 8.06
C PHE A 168 6.28 10.00 6.85
N GLY A 169 7.05 9.92 5.76
CA GLY A 169 6.66 10.59 4.51
C GLY A 169 5.34 10.04 3.97
N MET A 170 4.65 10.85 3.16
CA MET A 170 3.32 10.53 2.60
C MET A 170 3.24 9.13 1.98
N VAL A 171 4.27 8.70 1.25
CA VAL A 171 4.32 7.38 0.60
C VAL A 171 4.20 6.26 1.61
N LYS A 172 4.97 6.33 2.71
CA LYS A 172 4.99 5.29 3.74
C LYS A 172 3.68 5.29 4.55
N MET A 173 3.11 6.47 4.82
CA MET A 173 1.81 6.56 5.49
C MET A 173 0.69 5.94 4.65
N LYS A 174 0.66 6.21 3.34
CA LYS A 174 -0.32 5.59 2.42
C LYS A 174 -0.16 4.07 2.36
N LEU A 175 1.07 3.57 2.38
CA LEU A 175 1.36 2.13 2.40
C LEU A 175 0.82 1.48 3.70
N LEU A 176 1.08 2.09 4.85
CA LEU A 176 0.57 1.59 6.14
C LEU A 176 -0.96 1.62 6.17
N ALA A 177 -1.58 2.71 5.69
CA ALA A 177 -3.02 2.81 5.61
C ALA A 177 -3.63 1.67 4.79
N ARG A 178 -3.11 1.40 3.58
CA ARG A 178 -3.57 0.34 2.68
C ARG A 178 -3.52 -1.08 3.28
N GLY A 179 -2.70 -1.32 4.31
CA GLY A 179 -2.62 -2.61 4.98
C GLY A 179 -3.63 -2.80 6.11
N HIS A 180 -4.24 -1.72 6.62
CA HIS A 180 -4.95 -1.76 7.89
C HIS A 180 -6.28 -1.01 7.90
N CYS A 181 -6.40 0.13 7.23
CA CYS A 181 -7.56 1.02 7.38
C CYS A 181 -7.94 1.74 6.09
N TRP A 182 -9.23 2.06 5.97
CA TRP A 182 -9.77 2.70 4.79
C TRP A 182 -10.94 3.64 5.11
N TRP A 183 -11.01 4.77 4.41
CA TRP A 183 -12.21 5.60 4.28
C TRP A 183 -12.12 6.39 2.96
N PRO A 184 -13.24 6.93 2.45
CA PRO A 184 -13.22 7.75 1.25
C PRO A 184 -12.35 9.00 1.47
N GLY A 185 -11.33 9.18 0.63
CA GLY A 185 -10.45 10.34 0.72
C GLY A 185 -9.23 10.21 1.64
N ILE A 186 -8.96 9.05 2.25
CA ILE A 186 -7.81 8.83 3.14
C ILE A 186 -6.46 9.33 2.58
N SER A 187 -6.22 9.15 1.28
CA SER A 187 -5.00 9.63 0.63
C SER A 187 -4.86 11.16 0.66
N TYR A 188 -5.97 11.88 0.54
CA TYR A 188 -6.01 13.34 0.61
C TYR A 188 -5.73 13.81 2.03
N ASP A 189 -6.38 13.20 3.02
CA ASP A 189 -6.18 13.55 4.44
C ASP A 189 -4.73 13.34 4.89
N ILE A 190 -4.09 12.24 4.43
CA ILE A 190 -2.66 11.99 4.68
C ILE A 190 -1.78 13.07 4.05
N GLU A 191 -2.07 13.48 2.81
CA GLU A 191 -1.29 14.52 2.14
C GLU A 191 -1.44 15.88 2.83
N GLU A 192 -2.66 16.24 3.20
CA GLU A 192 -2.94 17.49 3.91
C GLU A 192 -2.22 17.53 5.26
N LEU A 193 -2.27 16.44 6.02
CA LEU A 193 -1.57 16.33 7.31
C LEU A 193 -0.06 16.47 7.15
N CYS A 194 0.55 15.80 6.16
CA CYS A 194 1.98 15.91 5.89
C CYS A 194 2.40 17.30 5.40
N LYS A 195 1.56 17.99 4.60
CA LYS A 195 1.83 19.36 4.11
C LYS A 195 1.80 20.39 5.25
N ASN A 196 0.92 20.18 6.22
CA ASN A 196 0.75 21.09 7.36
C ASN A 196 1.70 20.78 8.54
N CYS A 197 2.50 19.72 8.47
CA CYS A 197 3.42 19.33 9.53
C CYS A 197 4.83 19.88 9.34
N VAL A 198 5.29 20.70 10.30
CA VAL A 198 6.65 21.26 10.34
C VAL A 198 7.72 20.18 10.31
N ASN A 199 7.57 19.10 11.09
CA ASN A 199 8.57 18.03 11.17
C ASN A 199 8.70 17.25 9.86
N CYS A 200 7.59 17.04 9.13
CA CYS A 200 7.62 16.44 7.80
C CYS A 200 8.31 17.35 6.77
N LEU A 201 8.07 18.66 6.84
CA LEU A 201 8.70 19.65 5.97
C LEU A 201 10.22 19.76 6.21
N MET A 202 10.66 19.62 7.46
CA MET A 202 12.08 19.67 7.84
C MET A 202 12.85 18.42 7.39
N LYS A 203 12.30 17.21 7.63
CA LYS A 203 12.95 15.94 7.24
C LYS A 203 13.11 15.74 5.73
N GLY A 204 12.34 16.45 4.90
CA GLY A 204 12.49 16.41 3.43
C GLY A 204 13.77 17.05 2.89
N ARG A 205 14.57 17.73 3.74
CA ARG A 205 15.76 18.50 3.32
C ARG A 205 17.11 17.84 3.63
N GLU A 206 17.18 16.81 4.48
CA GLU A 206 18.44 16.35 5.09
C GLU A 206 19.19 15.18 4.41
N SER A 207 18.81 14.75 3.20
CA SER A 207 19.57 13.71 2.48
C SER A 207 20.48 14.28 1.39
N LYS A 208 21.53 15.00 1.81
CA LYS A 208 22.73 15.24 0.98
C LYS A 208 23.99 15.11 1.86
N PHE A 209 24.40 13.87 2.13
CA PHE A 209 25.77 13.61 2.54
C PHE A 209 26.63 13.45 1.28
N GLU A 210 27.45 14.45 0.98
CA GLU A 210 28.55 14.35 0.03
C GLU A 210 29.65 13.49 0.65
N ILE A 211 29.94 12.33 0.06
CA ILE A 211 31.15 11.56 0.37
C ILE A 211 32.17 11.89 -0.72
N THR A 212 33.12 12.77 -0.42
CA THR A 212 34.28 13.03 -1.27
C THR A 212 35.30 11.91 -1.14
N PHE A 213 35.62 11.24 -2.25
CA PHE A 213 36.77 10.35 -2.36
C PHE A 213 37.84 11.01 -3.26
N THR A 214 39.01 11.32 -2.68
CA THR A 214 40.21 11.70 -3.43
C THR A 214 40.99 10.44 -3.84
N ARG A 215 41.45 10.44 -5.09
CA ARG A 215 42.24 9.38 -5.72
C ARG A 215 43.64 9.30 -5.10
N ILE A 216 44.00 8.15 -4.54
CA ILE A 216 45.40 7.81 -4.24
C ILE A 216 45.96 7.16 -5.51
N ASN A 217 46.89 7.82 -6.19
CA ASN A 217 47.92 7.16 -7.00
C ASN A 217 49.16 8.05 -6.94
N GLY A 218 50.28 7.47 -6.51
CA GLY A 218 51.52 8.17 -6.20
C GLY A 218 52.05 9.03 -7.35
N ASN A 219 52.26 10.31 -7.05
CA ASN A 219 53.60 10.85 -6.80
C ASN A 219 53.46 12.02 -5.80
N LEU A 220 54.41 12.10 -4.88
CA LEU A 220 54.49 13.11 -3.83
C LEU A 220 54.85 14.46 -4.44
N ASP A 221 53.98 15.45 -4.27
CA ASP A 221 54.40 16.85 -4.15
C ASP A 221 53.60 17.51 -3.03
N VAL A 222 54.33 17.96 -2.02
CA VAL A 222 53.80 18.64 -0.83
C VAL A 222 53.48 20.08 -1.20
N TYR A 223 52.20 20.46 -1.10
CA TYR A 223 51.83 21.87 -1.00
C TYR A 223 50.99 22.10 0.26
N LYS A 224 51.60 22.78 1.24
CA LYS A 224 50.91 23.43 2.35
C LYS A 224 50.03 24.53 1.77
N LYS A 225 48.82 24.65 2.30
CA LYS A 225 47.89 25.73 1.96
C LYS A 225 48.02 26.82 3.02
N ASP A 226 48.44 28.01 2.59
CA ASP A 226 47.96 29.26 3.16
C ASP A 226 46.59 29.60 2.52
#